data_AF-A0A1B6EZF8-F1
#
_entry.id   AF-A0A1B6EZF8-F1
#
_cell.length_a   1.000
_cell.length_b   1.000
_cell.length_c   1.000
_cell.angle_alpha   90.00
_cell.angle_beta   90.00
_cell.angle_gamma   90.00
#
_symmetry.space_group_name_H-M   'P 1'
#
loop_
_entity.id
_entity.type
_entity.pdbx_description
1 polymer ?
#
loop_
_entity_poly.entity_id
_entity_poly.type
_entity_poly.pdbx_seq_one_letter_code
_entity_poly.pdbx_strand_id
1 'polypeptide(L)'
;KGKIPKKRVSVFGVMCRTCWVSILSAALIKLTGDAVSFVNPHILLLMIRFIDSKEFMWRGFVYSVTLFVMAELQTIFNHHHMMNMSVVGLNCRTSIMSAVYKKALRISSSARKTCTVGELVNLMAVDAQRIADFAPNAHTLWTTPLIIL
;
A
#
# COMPACT_ATOMS: atom_id res chain seq x y z
N LYS A 1 -31.57 22.07 26.99
CA LYS A 1 -30.96 20.84 26.41
C LYS A 1 -29.55 21.19 25.91
N GLY A 2 -28.52 20.88 26.70
CA GLY A 2 -27.13 21.18 26.35
C GLY A 2 -26.70 20.44 25.08
N LYS A 3 -26.17 21.17 24.09
CA LYS A 3 -25.57 20.57 22.90
C LYS A 3 -24.28 19.88 23.34
N ILE A 4 -24.27 18.54 23.35
CA ILE A 4 -23.06 17.75 23.55
C ILE A 4 -22.00 18.24 22.54
N PRO A 5 -20.77 18.59 22.98
CA PRO A 5 -19.74 19.07 22.07
C PRO A 5 -19.44 17.97 21.05
N LYS A 6 -19.71 18.24 19.77
CA LYS A 6 -19.39 17.31 18.68
C LYS A 6 -17.87 17.14 18.62
N LYS A 7 -17.38 15.99 19.08
CA LYS A 7 -15.97 15.59 18.94
C LYS A 7 -15.59 15.71 17.47
N ARG A 8 -14.49 16.41 17.14
CA ARG A 8 -14.00 16.48 15.75
C ARG A 8 -13.59 15.06 15.33
N VAL A 9 -14.42 14.42 14.50
CA VAL A 9 -14.12 13.09 13.98
C VAL A 9 -13.22 13.28 12.74
N SER A 10 -12.01 12.72 12.80
CA SER A 10 -11.11 12.69 11.65
C SER A 10 -11.61 11.63 10.66
N VAL A 11 -11.85 12.03 9.42
CA VAL A 11 -12.24 11.10 8.32
C VAL A 11 -11.14 10.08 8.08
N PHE A 12 -9.88 10.53 8.03
CA PHE A 12 -8.72 9.66 7.86
C PHE A 12 -8.62 8.61 8.96
N GLY A 13 -8.77 9.02 10.22
CA GLY A 13 -8.72 8.10 11.36
C GLY A 13 -9.80 7.02 11.32
N VAL A 14 -11.02 7.36 10.87
CA VAL A 14 -12.10 6.38 10.71
C VAL A 14 -11.80 5.42 9.56
N MET A 15 -11.31 5.91 8.43
CA MET A 15 -10.96 5.06 7.28
C MET A 15 -9.83 4.09 7.62
N CYS A 16 -8.76 4.57 8.26
CA CYS A 16 -7.68 3.71 8.75
C CYS A 16 -8.19 2.66 9.72
N ARG A 17 -9.13 3.01 10.62
CA ARG A 17 -9.71 2.05 11.57
C ARG A 17 -10.64 1.04 10.90
N THR A 18 -11.29 1.36 9.80
CA THR A 18 -12.11 0.41 9.04
C THR A 18 -11.24 -0.56 8.23
N CYS A 19 -10.16 -0.07 7.63
CA CYS A 19 -9.28 -0.86 6.75
C CYS A 19 -8.05 -1.44 7.46
N TRP A 20 -7.95 -1.34 8.79
CA TRP A 20 -6.71 -1.62 9.52
C TRP A 20 -6.19 -3.04 9.34
N VAL A 21 -7.08 -4.04 9.27
CA VAL A 21 -6.69 -5.46 9.07
C VAL A 21 -6.02 -5.66 7.71
N SER A 22 -6.59 -5.08 6.66
CA SER A 22 -6.04 -5.14 5.31
C SER A 22 -4.72 -4.37 5.20
N ILE A 23 -4.61 -3.21 5.85
CA ILE A 23 -3.37 -2.43 5.90
C ILE A 23 -2.26 -3.20 6.65
N LEU A 24 -2.59 -3.80 7.80
CA LEU A 24 -1.62 -4.55 8.60
C LEU A 24 -1.17 -5.83 7.89
N SER A 25 -2.08 -6.58 7.29
CA SER A 25 -1.72 -7.77 6.50
C SER A 25 -0.86 -7.39 5.28
N ALA A 26 -1.19 -6.32 4.56
CA ALA A 26 -0.37 -5.82 3.46
C ALA A 26 1.03 -5.37 3.93
N ALA A 27 1.15 -4.79 5.13
CA ALA A 27 2.43 -4.45 5.74
C ALA A 27 3.30 -5.69 6.00
N LEU A 28 2.70 -6.74 6.58
CA LEU A 28 3.40 -7.99 6.85
C LEU A 28 3.89 -8.66 5.56
N ILE A 29 3.03 -8.73 4.54
CA ILE A 29 3.36 -9.26 3.21
C ILE A 29 4.53 -8.48 2.58
N LYS A 30 4.52 -7.15 2.72
CA LYS A 30 5.58 -6.29 2.20
C LYS A 30 6.91 -6.58 2.90
N LEU A 31 6.91 -6.62 4.23
CA LEU A 31 8.10 -6.93 5.03
C LEU A 31 8.68 -8.29 4.70
N THR A 32 7.84 -9.32 4.51
CA THR A 32 8.32 -10.64 4.10
C THR A 32 8.92 -10.63 2.70
N GLY A 33 8.31 -9.90 1.75
CA GLY A 33 8.86 -9.74 0.41
C GLY A 33 10.19 -9.00 0.38
N ASP A 34 10.32 -7.96 1.22
CA ASP A 34 11.56 -7.19 1.36
C ASP A 34 12.66 -8.04 2.02
N ALA A 35 12.34 -8.85 3.04
CA ALA A 35 13.27 -9.80 3.64
C ALA A 35 13.79 -10.84 2.64
N VAL A 36 12.92 -11.39 1.78
CA VAL A 36 13.32 -12.33 0.72
C VAL A 36 14.28 -11.68 -0.28
N SER A 37 14.10 -10.39 -0.58
CA SER A 37 14.94 -9.67 -1.53
C SER A 37 16.41 -9.57 -1.11
N PHE A 38 16.70 -9.59 0.19
CA PHE A 38 18.07 -9.59 0.71
C PHE A 38 18.81 -10.90 0.46
N VAL A 39 18.11 -12.02 0.19
CA VAL A 39 18.75 -13.31 -0.08
C VAL A 39 19.48 -13.30 -1.42
N ASN A 40 18.92 -12.64 -2.44
CA ASN A 40 19.46 -12.61 -3.80
C ASN A 40 20.93 -12.15 -3.91
N PRO A 41 21.35 -10.99 -3.34
CA PRO A 41 22.75 -10.57 -3.41
C PRO A 41 23.71 -11.53 -2.72
N HIS A 42 23.30 -12.21 -1.65
CA HIS A 42 24.13 -13.21 -0.98
C HIS A 42 24.35 -14.44 -1.84
N ILE A 43 23.29 -14.97 -2.47
CA ILE A 43 23.42 -16.14 -3.34
C ILE A 43 24.22 -15.79 -4.61
N LEU A 44 24.05 -14.58 -5.16
CA LEU A 44 24.88 -14.10 -6.26
C LEU A 44 26.37 -14.05 -5.90
N LEU A 45 26.72 -13.60 -4.68
CA LEU A 45 28.11 -13.61 -4.21
C LEU A 45 28.67 -15.03 -4.11
N LEU A 46 27.86 -15.99 -3.62
CA LEU A 46 28.25 -17.41 -3.57
C LEU A 46 28.43 -17.99 -4.97
N MET A 47 27.60 -17.58 -5.94
CA MET A 47 27.74 -17.98 -7.34
C MET A 47 29.04 -17.44 -7.96
N ILE A 48 29.38 -16.18 -7.71
CA ILE A 48 30.65 -15.60 -8.18
C ILE A 48 31.84 -16.36 -7.62
N ARG A 49 31.82 -16.68 -6.32
CA ARG A 49 32.87 -17.50 -5.68
C ARG A 49 32.91 -18.93 -6.22
N PHE A 50 31.76 -19.50 -6.54
CA PHE A 50 31.65 -20.83 -7.12
C PHE A 50 32.36 -20.91 -8.48
N ILE A 51 32.23 -19.87 -9.32
CA ILE A 51 32.86 -19.80 -10.65
C ILE A 51 34.39 -19.87 -10.59
N ASP A 52 35.00 -19.25 -9.58
CA ASP A 52 36.47 -19.26 -9.38
C ASP A 52 36.97 -20.53 -8.65
N SER A 53 36.04 -21.35 -8.15
CA SER A 53 36.33 -22.55 -7.37
C SER A 53 36.26 -23.83 -8.22
N LYS A 54 37.00 -24.87 -7.85
CA LYS A 54 36.85 -26.22 -8.41
C LYS A 54 35.83 -27.06 -7.63
N GLU A 55 34.74 -26.44 -7.18
CA GLU A 55 33.67 -27.13 -6.44
C GLU A 55 32.80 -28.00 -7.36
N PHE A 56 32.06 -28.93 -6.76
CA PHE A 56 31.15 -29.81 -7.49
C PHE A 56 30.00 -29.06 -8.15
N MET A 57 29.68 -29.44 -9.39
CA MET A 57 28.67 -28.79 -10.25
C MET A 57 27.27 -28.68 -9.61
N TRP A 58 26.90 -29.62 -8.75
CA TRP A 58 25.58 -29.60 -8.08
C TRP A 58 25.37 -28.35 -7.22
N ARG A 59 26.45 -27.75 -6.67
CA ARG A 59 26.34 -26.51 -5.88
C ARG A 59 25.91 -25.33 -6.72
N GLY A 60 26.48 -25.19 -7.92
CA GLY A 60 26.06 -24.19 -8.90
C GLY A 60 24.58 -24.35 -9.27
N PHE A 61 24.10 -25.59 -9.47
CA PHE A 61 22.69 -25.85 -9.74
C PHE A 61 21.79 -25.41 -8.57
N VAL A 62 22.18 -25.73 -7.33
CA VAL A 62 21.45 -25.29 -6.12
C VAL A 62 21.38 -23.77 -6.03
N TYR A 63 22.48 -23.05 -6.28
CA TYR A 63 22.50 -21.58 -6.26
C TYR A 63 21.60 -20.98 -7.34
N SER A 64 21.64 -21.49 -8.57
CA SER A 64 20.79 -21.03 -9.68
C SER A 64 19.31 -21.25 -9.39
N VAL A 65 18.93 -22.44 -8.93
CA VAL A 65 17.54 -22.75 -8.57
C VAL A 65 17.07 -21.88 -7.41
N THR A 66 17.93 -21.65 -6.41
CA THR A 66 17.61 -20.77 -5.28
C THR A 66 17.36 -19.34 -5.75
N LEU A 67 18.21 -18.78 -6.62
CA LEU A 67 18.01 -17.45 -7.20
C LEU A 67 16.68 -17.34 -7.95
N PHE A 68 16.36 -18.35 -8.78
CA PHE A 68 15.10 -18.40 -9.50
C PHE A 68 13.90 -18.38 -8.55
N VAL A 69 13.88 -19.30 -7.56
CA VAL A 69 12.78 -19.40 -6.60
C VAL A 69 12.62 -18.11 -5.78
N MET A 70 13.72 -17.51 -5.33
CA MET A 70 13.67 -16.27 -4.55
C MET A 70 13.16 -15.08 -5.38
N ALA A 71 13.56 -14.97 -6.65
CA ALA A 71 13.06 -13.92 -7.54
C ALA A 71 11.55 -14.05 -7.83
N GLU A 72 11.06 -15.28 -8.05
CA GLU A 72 9.64 -15.55 -8.24
C GLU A 72 8.84 -15.24 -6.96
N LEU A 73 9.32 -15.69 -5.79
CA LEU A 73 8.68 -15.39 -4.51
C LEU A 73 8.62 -13.89 -4.23
N GLN A 74 9.71 -13.16 -4.47
CA GLN A 74 9.75 -11.70 -4.34
C GLN A 74 8.68 -11.05 -5.24
N THR A 75 8.57 -11.51 -6.48
CA THR A 75 7.58 -11.00 -7.45
C THR A 75 6.15 -11.25 -6.97
N ILE A 76 5.86 -12.45 -6.47
CA ILE A 76 4.54 -12.82 -5.92
C ILE A 76 4.18 -11.93 -4.72
N PHE A 77 5.10 -11.77 -3.76
CA PHE A 77 4.85 -10.93 -2.58
C PHE A 77 4.60 -9.47 -2.97
N ASN A 78 5.39 -8.92 -3.90
CA ASN A 78 5.23 -7.54 -4.35
C ASN A 78 3.89 -7.32 -5.06
N HIS A 79 3.48 -8.24 -5.94
CA HIS A 79 2.18 -8.16 -6.61
C HIS A 79 1.02 -8.33 -5.64
N HIS A 80 1.11 -9.30 -4.72
CA HIS A 80 0.07 -9.53 -3.73
C HIS A 80 -0.10 -8.30 -2.80
N HIS A 81 1.00 -7.69 -2.37
CA HIS A 81 1.00 -6.43 -1.65
C HIS A 81 0.33 -5.30 -2.44
N MET A 82 0.76 -5.09 -3.69
CA MET A 82 0.24 -4.04 -4.56
C MET A 82 -1.27 -4.19 -4.78
N MET A 83 -1.75 -5.41 -5.06
CA MET A 83 -3.17 -5.70 -5.24
C MET A 83 -3.97 -5.40 -3.96
N ASN A 84 -3.51 -5.89 -2.80
CA ASN A 84 -4.20 -5.67 -1.52
C ASN A 84 -4.32 -4.17 -1.20
N MET A 85 -3.23 -3.40 -1.35
CA MET A 85 -3.26 -1.96 -1.11
C MET A 85 -4.05 -1.18 -2.14
N SER A 86 -4.10 -1.65 -3.39
CA SER A 86 -4.95 -1.06 -4.43
C SER A 86 -6.44 -1.22 -4.10
N VAL A 87 -6.84 -2.40 -3.62
CA VAL A 87 -8.21 -2.65 -3.14
C VAL A 87 -8.54 -1.76 -1.93
N VAL A 88 -7.62 -1.60 -0.98
CA VAL A 88 -7.79 -0.66 0.14
C VAL A 88 -7.97 0.77 -0.36
N GLY A 89 -7.14 1.22 -1.31
CA GLY A 89 -7.24 2.54 -1.92
C GLY A 89 -8.60 2.78 -2.60
N LEU A 90 -9.08 1.81 -3.36
CA LEU A 90 -10.39 1.86 -4.02
C LEU A 90 -11.54 1.90 -3.01
N ASN A 91 -11.49 1.08 -1.95
CA ASN A 91 -12.48 1.10 -0.87
C ASN A 91 -12.50 2.45 -0.14
N CYS A 92 -11.33 3.06 0.04
CA CYS A 92 -11.21 4.41 0.59
C CYS A 92 -11.88 5.44 -0.33
N ARG A 93 -11.58 5.42 -1.63
CA ARG A 93 -12.18 6.32 -2.64
C ARG A 93 -13.70 6.22 -2.65
N THR A 94 -14.25 5.01 -2.74
CA THR A 94 -15.71 4.79 -2.79
C THR A 94 -16.39 5.24 -1.50
N SER A 95 -15.76 5.02 -0.35
CA SER A 95 -16.26 5.49 0.95
C SER A 95 -16.31 7.03 1.03
N ILE A 96 -15.25 7.71 0.57
CA ILE A 96 -15.21 9.18 0.50
C ILE A 96 -16.30 9.70 -0.42
N MET A 97 -16.39 9.16 -1.65
CA MET A 97 -17.41 9.58 -2.63
C MET A 97 -18.82 9.39 -2.06
N SER A 98 -19.11 8.26 -1.42
CA SER A 98 -20.41 8.00 -0.79
C SER A 98 -20.74 8.99 0.32
N ALA A 99 -19.78 9.30 1.19
CA ALA A 99 -19.95 10.25 2.28
C ALA A 99 -20.18 11.68 1.77
N VAL A 100 -19.38 12.10 0.78
CA VAL A 100 -19.49 13.41 0.14
C VAL A 100 -20.83 13.55 -0.59
N TYR A 101 -21.24 12.55 -1.37
CA TYR A 101 -22.52 12.53 -2.06
C TYR A 101 -23.72 12.63 -1.11
N LYS A 102 -23.74 11.83 -0.03
CA LYS A 102 -24.79 11.91 1.01
C LYS A 102 -24.83 13.29 1.67
N LYS A 103 -23.68 13.93 1.86
CA LYS A 103 -23.59 15.28 2.43
C LYS A 103 -24.10 16.33 1.44
N ALA A 104 -23.79 16.19 0.16
CA ALA A 104 -24.21 17.07 -0.93
C ALA A 104 -25.74 17.09 -1.14
N LEU A 105 -26.43 16.00 -0.81
CA LEU A 105 -27.91 15.96 -0.86
C LEU A 105 -28.59 16.63 0.34
N ARG A 106 -27.87 16.92 1.42
CA ARG A 106 -28.43 17.41 2.71
C ARG A 106 -27.98 18.82 3.08
N ILE A 107 -27.24 19.49 2.21
CA ILE A 107 -26.64 20.81 2.44
C ILE A 107 -27.69 21.91 2.23
N SER A 108 -27.73 22.87 3.17
CA SER A 108 -28.63 24.01 3.11
C SER A 108 -28.29 24.97 1.97
N SER A 109 -29.24 25.81 1.55
CA SER A 109 -29.02 26.86 0.53
C SER A 109 -27.89 27.83 0.89
N SER A 110 -27.72 28.17 2.18
CA SER A 110 -26.63 29.03 2.66
C SER A 110 -25.26 28.37 2.51
N ALA A 111 -25.11 27.10 2.89
CA ALA A 111 -23.85 26.37 2.73
C ALA A 111 -23.53 26.04 1.26
N ARG A 112 -24.54 25.94 0.38
CA ARG A 112 -24.33 25.82 -1.08
C ARG A 112 -23.63 27.02 -1.69
N LYS A 113 -23.66 28.19 -1.05
CA LYS A 113 -22.92 29.39 -1.50
C LYS A 113 -21.42 29.31 -1.21
N THR A 114 -21.01 28.45 -0.28
CA THR A 114 -19.60 28.28 0.13
C THR A 114 -18.90 27.08 -0.50
N CYS A 115 -19.64 26.17 -1.13
CA CYS A 115 -19.08 25.01 -1.82
C CYS A 115 -19.92 24.72 -3.07
N THR A 116 -19.29 24.86 -4.23
CA THR A 116 -19.90 24.69 -5.54
C THR A 116 -20.00 23.21 -5.93
N VAL A 117 -20.90 22.91 -6.87
CA VAL A 117 -21.00 21.56 -7.45
C VAL A 117 -19.68 21.16 -8.13
N GLY A 118 -18.99 22.11 -8.78
CA GLY A 118 -17.69 21.87 -9.41
C GLY A 118 -16.60 21.46 -8.41
N GLU A 119 -16.52 22.15 -7.26
CA GLU A 119 -15.58 21.79 -6.18
C GLU A 119 -15.89 20.39 -5.61
N LEU A 120 -17.17 20.05 -5.44
CA LEU A 120 -17.58 18.72 -4.98
C LEU A 120 -17.17 17.62 -5.98
N VAL A 121 -17.40 17.86 -7.26
CA VAL A 121 -17.00 16.93 -8.33
C VAL A 121 -15.49 16.81 -8.38
N ASN A 122 -14.74 17.91 -8.27
CA ASN A 122 -13.28 17.88 -8.23
C ASN A 122 -12.75 17.08 -7.02
N LEU A 123 -13.33 17.28 -5.84
CA LEU A 123 -12.97 16.52 -4.63
C LEU A 123 -13.18 15.01 -4.82
N MET A 124 -14.29 14.61 -5.46
CA MET A 124 -14.61 13.20 -5.70
C MET A 124 -13.81 12.59 -6.86
N ALA A 125 -13.50 13.36 -7.91
CA ALA A 125 -12.85 12.88 -9.12
C ALA A 125 -11.32 12.90 -9.01
N VAL A 126 -10.75 13.93 -8.39
CA VAL A 126 -9.31 14.15 -8.33
C VAL A 126 -8.77 13.77 -6.96
N ASP A 127 -9.27 14.36 -5.88
CA ASP A 127 -8.66 14.15 -4.56
C ASP A 127 -8.88 12.73 -4.03
N ALA A 128 -10.10 12.20 -4.16
CA ALA A 128 -10.38 10.82 -3.77
C ALA A 128 -9.63 9.81 -4.66
N GLN A 129 -9.37 10.14 -5.92
CA GLN A 129 -8.58 9.30 -6.82
C GLN A 129 -7.09 9.30 -6.42
N ARG A 130 -6.52 10.46 -6.10
CA ARG A 130 -5.15 10.58 -5.60
C ARG A 130 -4.91 9.73 -4.35
N ILE A 131 -5.90 9.63 -3.45
CA ILE A 131 -5.81 8.77 -2.27
C ILE A 131 -5.73 7.29 -2.67
N ALA A 132 -6.51 6.86 -3.67
CA ALA A 132 -6.46 5.49 -4.16
C ALA A 132 -5.12 5.18 -4.83
N ASP A 133 -4.62 6.09 -5.66
CA ASP A 133 -3.34 5.92 -6.38
C ASP A 133 -2.13 5.96 -5.43
N PHE A 134 -2.25 6.68 -4.31
CA PHE A 134 -1.23 6.73 -3.28
C PHE A 134 -1.18 5.45 -2.43
N ALA A 135 -2.31 4.77 -2.23
CA ALA A 135 -2.40 3.66 -1.28
C ALA A 135 -1.35 2.54 -1.49
N PRO A 136 -1.06 2.07 -2.72
CA PRO A 136 0.01 1.08 -2.97
C PRO A 136 1.40 1.54 -2.54
N ASN A 137 1.67 2.86 -2.57
CA ASN A 137 2.96 3.44 -2.23
C ASN A 137 3.11 3.80 -0.75
N ALA A 138 2.03 3.70 0.04
CA ALA A 138 2.02 4.13 1.42
C ALA A 138 3.02 3.35 2.28
N HIS A 139 3.18 2.04 2.02
CA HIS A 139 4.12 1.23 2.79
C HIS A 139 5.59 1.48 2.41
N THR A 140 5.85 1.85 1.16
CA THR A 140 7.20 2.20 0.68
C THR A 140 7.81 3.34 1.48
N LEU A 141 7.02 4.30 1.95
CA LEU A 141 7.53 5.46 2.69
C LEU A 141 8.28 5.09 3.98
N TRP A 142 7.84 4.05 4.68
CA TRP A 142 8.48 3.63 5.94
C TRP A 142 9.33 2.38 5.78
N THR A 143 9.09 1.52 4.78
CA THR A 143 9.96 0.37 4.52
C THR A 143 11.27 0.77 3.85
N THR A 144 11.29 1.79 3.00
CA THR A 144 12.51 2.26 2.32
C THR A 144 13.66 2.60 3.28
N PRO A 145 13.47 3.44 4.32
CA PRO A 145 14.54 3.69 5.28
C PRO A 145 14.94 2.42 6.05
N LEU A 146 14.00 1.51 6.36
CA LEU A 146 14.32 0.25 7.03
C LEU A 146 15.16 -0.71 6.18
N ILE A 147 15.05 -0.64 4.86
CA ILE A 147 15.81 -1.48 3.93
C ILE A 147 17.22 -0.91 3.69
N ILE A 148 17.36 0.42 3.75
CA ILE A 148 18.63 1.11 3.51
C ILE A 148 19.52 1.10 4.76
N LEU A 149 18.93 1.14 5.96
CA LEU A 149 19.62 1.07 7.25
C LEU A 149 20.09 -0.35 7.57
#